data_AF-A0A831YL19-F1
#
_entry.id   AF-A0A831YL19-F1
#
_cell.length_a   1.000
_cell.length_b   1.000
_cell.length_c   1.000
_cell.angle_alpha   90.00
_cell.angle_beta   90.00
_cell.angle_gamma   90.00
#
_symmetry.space_group_name_H-M   'P 1'
#
loop_
_entity.id
_entity.type
_entity.pdbx_description
1 polymer ?
#
loop_
_entity_poly.entity_id
_entity_poly.type
_entity_poly.pdbx_seq_one_letter_code
_entity_poly.pdbx_strand_id
1 'polypeptide(L)'
;MNRKHLLGLIAAFSAFTSFHAAMAAESNWFDDKLKIRKEIVVNPGPKGAGLDATTPTFPFALRLSEQTVAFDDLKADGSDLRVTGPDGKRVEHYVESLDPKAGLAVIWVKGMGLDPRSSQTYHLYYGGDAKSVANSSAVFDSSELLVLDFTDGAKDRTRNGNDVVGTVATAPGFAGQSANLTGAPVRIAASTSLASAAGAPFSLMMWVKPTSPQNATLAQRGGGLSLALAGGQVVAQVGGVQIVGATPLTSGTWTHVALVGRANGMIDLYVGGKLAGSGQGTTPALAEDLVLGQGFTGQIDNVRYAAAERSAPYVGAVALSDNGRGLVTFGAEATRKGKFELGYFVTVVTNVTLEGWVVIGLCGILLAIAIWVMVTKSTMVGKIEKQNAAFREAYVSASDINGTALRGEAQLDPDSTLSQIYLAGMHEVDIRAKNGATRFSGGSIEALKARIDGVLTDQAYALSGGMVLLTLAVSGGPFLGLLGTVIGVMITFAAIAAEGNVNVNSIAPGVAAALLATAAGLFVAIPALFGYNIILTRIKRINASSRSFADTFVARLAEQYGA
;
A
#
# COMPACT_ATOMS: atom_id res chain seq x y z
N MET A 1 -24.76 32.45 -19.62
CA MET A 1 -23.94 31.35 -19.10
C MET A 1 -24.78 30.07 -19.12
N ASN A 2 -24.37 29.08 -19.90
CA ASN A 2 -25.25 28.02 -20.42
C ASN A 2 -25.47 26.90 -19.38
N ARG A 3 -26.67 26.31 -19.31
CA ARG A 3 -27.10 25.28 -18.33
C ARG A 3 -26.19 24.04 -18.29
N LYS A 4 -25.43 23.80 -19.36
CA LYS A 4 -24.40 22.75 -19.49
C LYS A 4 -23.13 23.00 -18.65
N HIS A 5 -22.81 24.26 -18.33
CA HIS A 5 -21.66 24.59 -17.46
C HIS A 5 -21.98 24.42 -15.96
N LEU A 6 -23.25 24.54 -15.56
CA LEU A 6 -23.68 24.31 -14.17
C LEU A 6 -23.68 22.81 -13.81
N LEU A 7 -24.06 21.95 -14.77
CA LEU A 7 -24.00 20.48 -14.61
C LEU A 7 -22.56 19.94 -14.59
N GLY A 8 -21.64 20.57 -15.32
CA GLY A 8 -20.20 20.24 -15.25
C GLY A 8 -19.56 20.61 -13.90
N LEU A 9 -20.02 21.69 -13.26
CA LEU A 9 -19.52 22.12 -11.95
C LEU A 9 -20.05 21.22 -10.81
N ILE A 10 -21.29 20.71 -10.94
CA ILE A 10 -21.88 19.76 -9.98
C ILE A 10 -21.23 18.38 -10.12
N ALA A 11 -20.89 17.93 -11.34
CA ALA A 11 -20.12 16.70 -11.55
C ALA A 11 -18.69 16.79 -11.00
N ALA A 12 -18.07 17.97 -11.05
CA ALA A 12 -16.76 18.22 -10.43
C ALA A 12 -16.81 18.25 -8.89
N PHE A 13 -17.96 18.64 -8.30
CA PHE A 13 -18.16 18.62 -6.84
C PHE A 13 -18.43 17.19 -6.32
N SER A 14 -19.09 16.34 -7.12
CA SER A 14 -19.27 14.91 -6.82
C SER A 14 -17.98 14.09 -6.87
N ALA A 15 -16.96 14.56 -7.59
CA ALA A 15 -15.62 13.97 -7.57
C ALA A 15 -14.80 14.37 -6.33
N PHE A 16 -15.25 15.39 -5.59
CA PHE A 16 -14.63 15.85 -4.35
C PHE A 16 -15.25 15.17 -3.11
N THR A 17 -16.48 14.66 -3.23
CA THR A 17 -17.15 13.87 -2.16
C THR A 17 -16.67 12.42 -2.11
N SER A 18 -16.13 11.87 -3.21
CA SER A 18 -15.41 10.58 -3.21
C SER A 18 -14.06 10.63 -2.47
N PHE A 19 -13.51 11.82 -2.21
CA PHE A 19 -12.33 12.01 -1.35
C PHE A 19 -12.69 11.91 0.15
N HIS A 20 -13.94 12.19 0.53
CA HIS A 20 -14.40 12.05 1.92
C HIS A 20 -14.70 10.59 2.32
N ALA A 21 -15.03 9.71 1.37
CA ALA A 21 -15.19 8.28 1.62
C ALA A 21 -13.85 7.59 1.93
N ALA A 22 -12.75 8.06 1.34
CA ALA A 22 -11.41 7.58 1.64
C ALA A 22 -10.92 8.03 3.03
N MET A 23 -11.29 9.24 3.48
CA MET A 23 -10.98 9.69 4.85
C MET A 23 -11.80 8.97 5.93
N ALA A 24 -13.02 8.50 5.62
CA ALA A 24 -13.80 7.68 6.55
C ALA A 24 -13.16 6.30 6.80
N ALA A 25 -12.45 5.74 5.80
CA ALA A 25 -11.78 4.44 5.91
C ALA A 25 -10.56 4.45 6.86
N GLU A 26 -9.90 5.60 7.08
CA GLU A 26 -8.82 5.73 8.06
C GLU A 26 -9.31 5.79 9.51
N SER A 27 -10.57 6.17 9.76
CA SER A 27 -11.08 6.41 11.13
C SER A 27 -11.40 5.14 11.95
N ASN A 28 -11.54 3.99 11.30
CA ASN A 28 -11.92 2.71 11.93
C ASN A 28 -10.83 1.62 11.81
N TRP A 29 -9.56 2.01 11.67
CA TRP A 29 -8.45 1.06 11.61
C TRP A 29 -8.14 0.53 13.01
N PHE A 30 -8.15 -0.80 13.19
CA PHE A 30 -8.06 -1.41 14.52
C PHE A 30 -6.70 -1.22 15.21
N ASP A 31 -5.60 -1.44 14.49
CA ASP A 31 -4.24 -1.37 15.04
C ASP A 31 -3.31 -0.67 14.05
N ASP A 32 -2.69 0.41 14.51
CA ASP A 32 -1.82 1.23 13.69
C ASP A 32 -0.56 0.50 13.19
N LYS A 33 -0.18 -0.59 13.86
CA LYS A 33 1.00 -1.39 13.51
C LYS A 33 0.75 -2.33 12.35
N LEU A 34 -0.51 -2.58 11.99
CA LEU A 34 -0.90 -3.49 10.91
C LEU A 34 -1.28 -2.69 9.67
N LYS A 35 -0.72 -3.09 8.54
CA LYS A 35 -0.77 -2.33 7.28
C LYS A 35 -1.84 -2.85 6.34
N ILE A 36 -2.26 -4.10 6.47
CA ILE A 36 -3.21 -4.73 5.56
C ILE A 36 -4.44 -5.16 6.34
N ARG A 37 -5.61 -5.00 5.73
CA ARG A 37 -6.90 -5.44 6.23
C ARG A 37 -7.64 -6.19 5.13
N LYS A 38 -7.92 -7.47 5.36
CA LYS A 38 -8.74 -8.33 4.51
C LYS A 38 -10.14 -8.47 5.10
N GLU A 39 -11.15 -8.18 4.29
CA GLU A 39 -12.54 -8.41 4.66
C GLU A 39 -12.88 -9.91 4.64
N ILE A 40 -13.59 -10.36 5.67
CA ILE A 40 -14.08 -11.72 5.81
C ILE A 40 -15.59 -11.65 6.02
N VAL A 41 -16.36 -12.27 5.13
CA VAL A 41 -17.81 -12.31 5.24
C VAL A 41 -18.25 -13.71 5.65
N VAL A 42 -18.93 -13.79 6.80
CA VAL A 42 -19.59 -15.00 7.30
C VAL A 42 -21.04 -14.98 6.84
N ASN A 43 -21.40 -15.93 5.97
CA ASN A 43 -22.68 -16.01 5.28
C ASN A 43 -23.48 -17.24 5.76
N PRO A 44 -24.28 -17.13 6.84
CA PRO A 44 -25.04 -18.27 7.35
C PRO A 44 -26.21 -18.68 6.46
N GLY A 45 -26.82 -17.75 5.73
CA GLY A 45 -28.06 -17.98 4.97
C GLY A 45 -27.90 -18.80 3.68
N PRO A 46 -28.97 -18.90 2.86
CA PRO A 46 -29.03 -19.75 1.66
C PRO A 46 -27.96 -19.46 0.59
N LYS A 47 -27.43 -18.23 0.56
CA LYS A 47 -26.35 -17.83 -0.36
C LYS A 47 -24.96 -18.28 0.10
N GLY A 48 -24.84 -18.80 1.32
CA GLY A 48 -23.61 -19.32 1.91
C GLY A 48 -23.81 -20.72 2.49
N ALA A 49 -23.81 -20.82 3.82
CA ALA A 49 -23.89 -22.09 4.54
C ALA A 49 -25.27 -22.78 4.47
N GLY A 50 -26.34 -22.05 4.14
CA GLY A 50 -27.69 -22.62 4.06
C GLY A 50 -28.27 -23.03 5.41
N LEU A 51 -27.82 -22.40 6.50
CA LEU A 51 -28.45 -22.54 7.82
C LEU A 51 -29.85 -21.94 7.76
N ASP A 52 -30.79 -22.59 8.44
CA ASP A 52 -32.22 -22.22 8.48
C ASP A 52 -32.69 -21.81 9.88
N ALA A 53 -31.84 -21.96 10.89
CA ALA A 53 -32.09 -21.58 12.27
C ALA A 53 -30.93 -20.77 12.88
N THR A 54 -31.25 -19.97 13.90
CA THR A 54 -30.26 -19.22 14.66
C THR A 54 -29.26 -20.17 15.30
N THR A 55 -27.97 -19.87 15.12
CA THR A 55 -26.88 -20.71 15.61
C THR A 55 -26.18 -20.00 16.77
N PRO A 56 -25.97 -20.67 17.92
CA PRO A 56 -25.18 -20.13 19.02
C PRO A 56 -23.75 -19.77 18.58
N THR A 57 -23.00 -19.09 19.45
CA THR A 57 -21.58 -18.81 19.16
C THR A 57 -20.80 -20.10 19.00
N PHE A 58 -19.98 -20.20 17.96
CA PHE A 58 -19.06 -21.31 17.72
C PHE A 58 -17.77 -20.80 17.08
N PRO A 59 -16.64 -21.49 17.25
CA PRO A 59 -15.40 -21.15 16.58
C PRO A 59 -15.43 -21.60 15.12
N PHE A 60 -14.93 -20.76 14.22
CA PHE A 60 -14.84 -21.07 12.79
C PHE A 60 -13.43 -20.92 12.24
N ALA A 61 -13.13 -21.65 11.17
CA ALA A 61 -11.81 -21.64 10.54
C ALA A 61 -11.75 -20.67 9.36
N LEU A 62 -10.70 -19.85 9.33
CA LEU A 62 -10.26 -19.10 8.17
C LEU A 62 -9.20 -19.93 7.44
N ARG A 63 -9.48 -20.29 6.19
CA ARG A 63 -8.54 -20.99 5.33
C ARG A 63 -7.98 -20.01 4.33
N LEU A 64 -6.72 -19.64 4.51
CA LEU A 64 -6.03 -18.68 3.68
C LEU A 64 -5.21 -19.41 2.61
N SER A 65 -5.25 -18.88 1.40
CA SER A 65 -4.39 -19.24 0.27
C SER A 65 -3.83 -17.98 -0.40
N GLU A 66 -2.88 -18.13 -1.34
CA GLU A 66 -2.32 -17.01 -2.12
C GLU A 66 -3.38 -16.19 -2.88
N GLN A 67 -4.57 -16.78 -3.10
CA GLN A 67 -5.70 -16.06 -3.71
C GLN A 67 -6.43 -15.14 -2.73
N THR A 68 -6.23 -15.36 -1.42
CA THR A 68 -6.94 -14.65 -0.35
C THR A 68 -6.06 -13.61 0.34
N VAL A 69 -4.78 -13.90 0.55
CA VAL A 69 -3.79 -13.04 1.22
C VAL A 69 -2.44 -13.17 0.55
N ALA A 70 -1.63 -12.11 0.60
CA ALA A 70 -0.23 -12.17 0.20
C ALA A 70 0.63 -12.70 1.35
N PHE A 71 1.18 -13.91 1.21
CA PHE A 71 2.00 -14.52 2.27
C PHE A 71 3.34 -13.84 2.49
N ASP A 72 3.86 -13.11 1.49
CA ASP A 72 5.08 -12.30 1.62
C ASP A 72 4.92 -11.15 2.62
N ASP A 73 3.69 -10.68 2.84
CA ASP A 73 3.39 -9.63 3.81
C ASP A 73 3.12 -10.19 5.22
N LEU A 74 3.02 -11.51 5.39
CA LEU A 74 2.79 -12.17 6.67
C LEU A 74 4.11 -12.54 7.33
N LYS A 75 4.20 -12.38 8.67
CA LYS A 75 5.32 -12.97 9.39
C LYS A 75 5.20 -14.49 9.38
N ALA A 76 6.33 -15.18 9.23
CA ALA A 76 6.38 -16.65 9.20
C ALA A 76 5.83 -17.32 10.48
N ASP A 77 5.80 -16.61 11.60
CA ASP A 77 5.24 -17.07 12.88
C ASP A 77 3.78 -16.65 13.11
N GLY A 78 3.18 -15.90 12.17
CA GLY A 78 1.82 -15.37 12.27
C GLY A 78 1.60 -14.35 13.39
N SER A 79 2.67 -13.82 13.99
CA SER A 79 2.57 -12.92 15.15
C SER A 79 1.87 -11.58 14.84
N ASP A 80 1.81 -11.21 13.56
CA ASP A 80 1.18 -10.01 13.04
C ASP A 80 -0.32 -10.18 12.70
N LEU A 81 -0.90 -11.36 12.90
CA LEU A 81 -2.31 -11.60 12.62
C LEU A 81 -3.23 -11.04 13.71
N ARG A 82 -4.29 -10.32 13.32
CA ARG A 82 -5.41 -9.95 14.20
C ARG A 82 -6.73 -10.15 13.49
N VAL A 83 -7.76 -10.50 14.25
CA VAL A 83 -9.12 -10.56 13.73
C VAL A 83 -10.01 -9.65 14.56
N THR A 84 -10.85 -8.86 13.89
CA THR A 84 -11.93 -8.12 14.53
C THR A 84 -13.29 -8.64 14.10
N GLY A 85 -14.25 -8.60 15.02
CA GLY A 85 -15.64 -8.93 14.75
C GLY A 85 -16.39 -7.82 14.00
N PRO A 86 -17.69 -8.04 13.73
CA PRO A 86 -18.59 -7.06 13.12
C PRO A 86 -18.77 -5.77 13.93
N ASP A 87 -18.48 -5.80 15.22
CA ASP A 87 -18.48 -4.62 16.10
C ASP A 87 -17.17 -3.83 16.07
N GLY A 88 -16.20 -4.24 15.23
CA GLY A 88 -14.88 -3.64 15.12
C GLY A 88 -13.93 -3.97 16.27
N LYS A 89 -14.35 -4.78 17.25
CA LYS A 89 -13.51 -5.18 18.38
C LYS A 89 -12.71 -6.43 18.06
N ARG A 90 -11.54 -6.56 18.69
CA ARG A 90 -10.71 -7.76 18.58
C ARG A 90 -11.49 -8.99 19.03
N VAL A 91 -11.43 -10.04 18.22
CA VAL A 91 -11.86 -11.38 18.60
C VAL A 91 -10.63 -12.27 18.79
N GLU A 92 -10.74 -13.22 19.71
CA GLU A 92 -9.68 -14.18 19.97
C GLU A 92 -9.51 -15.10 18.75
N HIS A 93 -8.26 -15.46 18.47
CA HIS A 93 -7.90 -16.36 17.38
C HIS A 93 -6.69 -17.19 17.77
N TYR A 94 -6.44 -18.27 17.03
CA TYR A 94 -5.14 -18.95 17.05
C TYR A 94 -4.79 -19.48 15.67
N VAL A 95 -3.49 -19.58 15.40
CA VAL A 95 -2.95 -20.09 14.14
C VAL A 95 -2.68 -21.58 14.33
N GLU A 96 -3.45 -22.43 13.64
CA GLU A 96 -3.25 -23.88 13.67
C GLU A 96 -2.12 -24.29 12.72
N SER A 97 -2.12 -23.75 11.51
CA SER A 97 -1.04 -23.96 10.55
C SER A 97 -0.76 -22.70 9.74
N LEU A 98 0.52 -22.44 9.49
CA LEU A 98 1.00 -21.36 8.63
C LEU A 98 2.21 -21.88 7.88
N ASP A 99 2.04 -22.09 6.57
CA ASP A 99 3.10 -22.48 5.66
C ASP A 99 3.21 -21.45 4.54
N PRO A 100 4.06 -20.43 4.72
CA PRO A 100 4.27 -19.39 3.71
C PRO A 100 4.82 -19.95 2.39
N LYS A 101 5.53 -21.08 2.41
CA LYS A 101 6.10 -21.68 1.19
C LYS A 101 5.06 -22.43 0.37
N ALA A 102 4.13 -23.08 1.05
CA ALA A 102 2.98 -23.70 0.40
C ALA A 102 1.86 -22.69 0.08
N GLY A 103 1.97 -21.45 0.58
CA GLY A 103 0.95 -20.42 0.42
C GLY A 103 -0.36 -20.80 1.09
N LEU A 104 -0.31 -21.47 2.25
CA LEU A 104 -1.48 -21.97 2.98
C LEU A 104 -1.42 -21.60 4.47
N ALA A 105 -2.57 -21.21 5.03
CA ALA A 105 -2.72 -21.07 6.48
C ALA A 105 -4.13 -21.43 6.94
N VAL A 106 -4.22 -21.92 8.17
CA VAL A 106 -5.48 -22.14 8.88
C VAL A 106 -5.45 -21.39 10.19
N ILE A 107 -6.42 -20.48 10.36
CA ILE A 107 -6.58 -19.66 11.56
C ILE A 107 -7.96 -19.92 12.13
N TRP A 108 -8.05 -20.32 13.39
CA TRP A 108 -9.32 -20.41 14.09
C TRP A 108 -9.68 -19.10 14.75
N VAL A 109 -10.94 -18.72 14.61
CA VAL A 109 -11.47 -17.46 15.11
C VAL A 109 -12.65 -17.74 16.02
N LYS A 110 -12.68 -17.05 17.16
CA LYS A 110 -13.86 -17.02 18.02
C LYS A 110 -15.01 -16.35 17.27
N GLY A 111 -16.05 -17.11 16.97
CA GLY A 111 -17.22 -16.58 16.30
C GLY A 111 -18.16 -15.80 17.21
N MET A 112 -19.29 -15.42 16.63
CA MET A 112 -20.45 -14.84 17.30
C MET A 112 -21.68 -15.66 16.87
N GLY A 113 -22.80 -15.50 17.60
CA GLY A 113 -24.05 -16.15 17.22
C GLY A 113 -24.48 -15.72 15.81
N LEU A 114 -24.95 -16.66 15.00
CA LEU A 114 -25.35 -16.41 13.61
C LEU A 114 -26.87 -16.37 13.48
N ASP A 115 -27.37 -15.34 12.80
CA ASP A 115 -28.74 -15.29 12.29
C ASP A 115 -28.71 -15.60 10.78
N PRO A 116 -29.36 -16.69 10.32
CA PRO A 116 -29.48 -17.03 8.90
C PRO A 116 -29.92 -15.89 7.97
N ARG A 117 -30.61 -14.88 8.50
CA ARG A 117 -31.13 -13.74 7.74
C ARG A 117 -30.10 -12.64 7.50
N SER A 118 -28.93 -12.71 8.15
CA SER A 118 -27.92 -11.64 8.10
C SER A 118 -26.50 -12.19 7.99
N SER A 119 -25.70 -11.60 7.10
CA SER A 119 -24.27 -11.87 7.04
C SER A 119 -23.51 -11.01 8.05
N GLN A 120 -22.39 -11.52 8.54
CA GLN A 120 -21.50 -10.82 9.47
C GLN A 120 -20.16 -10.54 8.80
N THR A 121 -19.62 -9.34 8.98
CA THR A 121 -18.33 -8.96 8.40
C THR A 121 -17.27 -8.90 9.50
N TYR A 122 -16.28 -9.77 9.39
CA TYR A 122 -15.06 -9.76 10.19
C TYR A 122 -13.94 -9.11 9.35
N HIS A 123 -12.87 -8.72 10.02
CA HIS A 123 -11.68 -8.22 9.33
C HIS A 123 -10.44 -8.92 9.87
N LEU A 124 -9.62 -9.44 8.96
CA LEU A 124 -8.29 -9.94 9.24
C LEU A 124 -7.28 -8.83 8.97
N TYR A 125 -6.47 -8.49 9.96
CA TYR A 125 -5.38 -7.54 9.84
C TYR A 125 -4.04 -8.27 9.89
N TYR A 126 -3.11 -7.84 9.05
CA TYR A 126 -1.75 -8.39 8.97
C TYR A 126 -0.78 -7.38 8.34
N GLY A 127 0.50 -7.75 8.21
CA GLY A 127 1.52 -6.91 7.59
C GLY A 127 2.01 -5.82 8.53
N GLY A 128 3.04 -6.12 9.32
CA GLY A 128 3.59 -5.14 10.27
C GLY A 128 4.45 -5.74 11.36
N ASP A 129 4.89 -4.91 12.30
CA ASP A 129 5.73 -5.35 13.42
C ASP A 129 4.94 -5.46 14.73
N ALA A 130 3.94 -6.36 14.73
CA ALA A 130 3.18 -6.69 15.93
C ALA A 130 3.72 -7.98 16.60
N LYS A 131 3.47 -8.11 17.91
CA LYS A 131 3.75 -9.33 18.71
C LYS A 131 2.55 -10.26 18.66
N SER A 132 2.73 -11.57 18.80
CA SER A 132 1.60 -12.50 18.80
C SER A 132 0.60 -12.21 19.93
N VAL A 133 -0.69 -12.33 19.62
CA VAL A 133 -1.78 -12.34 20.61
C VAL A 133 -2.65 -13.60 20.46
N ALA A 134 -2.16 -14.61 19.73
CA ALA A 134 -2.87 -15.86 19.52
C ALA A 134 -3.15 -16.54 20.88
N ASN A 135 -4.39 -16.98 21.07
CA ASN A 135 -4.84 -17.64 22.29
C ASN A 135 -5.84 -18.75 21.95
N SER A 136 -5.35 -19.98 21.81
CA SER A 136 -6.18 -21.12 21.44
C SER A 136 -7.27 -21.41 22.48
N SER A 137 -6.93 -21.32 23.77
CA SER A 137 -7.86 -21.65 24.86
C SER A 137 -9.05 -20.71 24.96
N ALA A 138 -8.93 -19.47 24.47
CA ALA A 138 -10.00 -18.47 24.52
C ALA A 138 -10.90 -18.46 23.27
N VAL A 139 -10.48 -19.14 22.19
CA VAL A 139 -11.27 -19.32 20.96
C VAL A 139 -12.46 -20.24 21.20
N PHE A 140 -12.22 -21.33 21.91
CA PHE A 140 -13.24 -22.30 22.28
C PHE A 140 -14.00 -21.84 23.53
N ASP A 141 -15.28 -22.20 23.64
CA ASP A 141 -16.04 -21.90 24.84
C ASP A 141 -15.63 -22.82 26.01
N SER A 142 -15.99 -22.44 27.24
CA SER A 142 -15.56 -23.15 28.44
C SER A 142 -16.14 -24.54 28.60
N SER A 143 -17.12 -24.93 27.77
CA SER A 143 -17.69 -26.28 27.77
C SER A 143 -16.88 -27.25 26.93
N GLU A 144 -16.04 -26.77 25.99
CA GLU A 144 -15.07 -27.61 25.29
C GLU A 144 -13.99 -28.08 26.27
N LEU A 145 -13.98 -29.38 26.52
CA LEU A 145 -13.03 -30.04 27.42
C LEU A 145 -11.78 -30.53 26.71
N LEU A 146 -11.90 -30.81 25.41
CA LEU A 146 -10.82 -31.27 24.54
C LEU A 146 -11.02 -30.72 23.14
N VAL A 147 -9.97 -30.15 22.55
CA VAL A 147 -9.89 -29.85 21.12
C VAL A 147 -8.51 -30.27 20.62
N LEU A 148 -8.45 -31.35 19.85
CA LEU A 148 -7.18 -31.88 19.36
C LEU A 148 -6.74 -31.21 18.07
N ASP A 149 -5.51 -30.69 18.10
CA ASP A 149 -4.77 -30.18 16.94
C ASP A 149 -3.51 -31.04 16.73
N PHE A 150 -3.43 -31.69 15.58
CA PHE A 150 -2.35 -32.62 15.24
C PHE A 150 -1.11 -31.94 14.64
N THR A 151 -1.13 -30.62 14.42
CA THR A 151 -0.03 -29.89 13.77
C THR A 151 1.20 -29.74 14.69
N ASP A 152 1.00 -29.63 16.00
CA ASP A 152 2.07 -29.50 17.01
C ASP A 152 2.04 -30.65 18.02
N GLY A 153 2.07 -31.89 17.51
CA GLY A 153 2.18 -33.08 18.36
C GLY A 153 0.89 -33.54 19.04
N ALA A 154 -0.27 -33.32 18.40
CA ALA A 154 -1.58 -33.80 18.87
C ALA A 154 -1.97 -33.25 20.26
N LYS A 155 -1.87 -31.93 20.41
CA LYS A 155 -2.13 -31.22 21.68
C LYS A 155 -3.58 -30.79 21.82
N ASP A 156 -4.02 -30.72 23.06
CA ASP A 156 -5.28 -30.09 23.43
C ASP A 156 -5.14 -28.57 23.40
N ARG A 157 -6.03 -27.93 22.64
CA ARG A 157 -6.08 -26.47 22.47
C ARG A 157 -6.95 -25.77 23.50
N THR A 158 -7.65 -26.52 24.35
CA THR A 158 -8.38 -25.97 25.49
C THR A 158 -7.45 -25.64 26.65
N ARG A 159 -7.99 -25.02 27.71
CA ARG A 159 -7.26 -24.76 28.95
C ARG A 159 -6.98 -26.02 29.78
N ASN A 160 -7.51 -27.18 29.40
CA ASN A 160 -7.49 -28.39 30.22
C ASN A 160 -6.23 -29.24 29.98
N GLY A 161 -5.59 -29.12 28.82
CA GLY A 161 -4.32 -29.81 28.52
C GLY A 161 -4.45 -31.33 28.45
N ASN A 162 -5.56 -31.83 27.94
CA ASN A 162 -5.82 -33.26 27.74
C ASN A 162 -5.11 -33.78 26.48
N ASP A 163 -3.78 -33.66 26.44
CA ASP A 163 -2.96 -34.05 25.30
C ASP A 163 -3.03 -35.55 25.00
N VAL A 164 -2.72 -35.93 23.76
CA VAL A 164 -2.60 -37.34 23.38
C VAL A 164 -1.42 -38.00 24.10
N VAL A 165 -1.63 -39.25 24.52
CA VAL A 165 -0.60 -40.12 25.09
C VAL A 165 0.25 -40.72 23.97
N GLY A 166 1.54 -40.39 23.98
CA GLY A 166 2.51 -40.92 23.02
C GLY A 166 2.53 -40.15 21.70
N THR A 167 3.15 -40.74 20.68
CA THR A 167 3.30 -40.12 19.36
C THR A 167 2.21 -40.56 18.39
N VAL A 168 1.63 -39.61 17.66
CA VAL A 168 0.64 -39.87 16.61
C VAL A 168 1.30 -39.69 15.26
N ALA A 169 1.15 -40.68 14.36
CA ALA A 169 1.52 -40.49 12.97
C ALA A 169 0.57 -39.46 12.33
N THR A 170 1.11 -38.46 11.65
CA THR A 170 0.32 -37.40 11.04
C THR A 170 0.42 -37.39 9.52
N ALA A 171 -0.59 -36.82 8.88
CA ALA A 171 -0.60 -36.53 7.45
C ALA A 171 -1.42 -35.26 7.18
N PRO A 172 -1.21 -34.58 6.02
CA PRO A 172 -1.98 -33.41 5.64
C PRO A 172 -3.47 -33.66 5.84
N GLY A 173 -4.02 -32.88 6.75
CA GLY A 173 -5.31 -33.10 7.33
C GLY A 173 -6.39 -32.33 6.61
N PHE A 174 -7.54 -32.36 7.25
CA PHE A 174 -8.61 -31.47 6.89
C PHE A 174 -8.25 -30.04 7.32
N ALA A 175 -7.71 -29.83 8.52
CA ALA A 175 -7.17 -28.54 8.97
C ALA A 175 -5.72 -28.73 9.45
N GLY A 176 -4.74 -28.17 8.74
CA GLY A 176 -3.33 -28.41 9.05
C GLY A 176 -2.95 -29.89 8.91
N GLN A 177 -2.60 -30.53 10.02
CA GLN A 177 -2.31 -31.96 10.10
C GLN A 177 -3.47 -32.74 10.72
N SER A 178 -3.57 -34.02 10.39
CA SER A 178 -4.54 -34.97 10.96
C SER A 178 -3.83 -36.20 11.51
N ALA A 179 -4.48 -36.93 12.42
CA ALA A 179 -4.05 -38.27 12.78
C ALA A 179 -4.19 -39.22 11.58
N ASN A 180 -3.12 -39.91 11.22
CA ASN A 180 -3.08 -40.89 10.13
C ASN A 180 -2.93 -42.30 10.70
N LEU A 181 -4.02 -43.05 10.71
CA LEU A 181 -4.13 -44.31 11.44
C LEU A 181 -4.07 -45.51 10.50
N THR A 182 -3.34 -46.53 10.94
CA THR A 182 -3.19 -47.84 10.28
C THR A 182 -3.74 -48.98 11.15
N GLY A 183 -4.71 -48.66 12.02
CA GLY A 183 -5.37 -49.58 12.95
C GLY A 183 -5.00 -49.39 14.42
N ALA A 184 -3.86 -48.78 14.72
CA ALA A 184 -3.49 -48.40 16.08
C ALA A 184 -4.30 -47.17 16.55
N PRO A 185 -4.81 -47.16 17.80
CA PRO A 185 -5.62 -46.06 18.29
C PRO A 185 -4.77 -44.85 18.73
N VAL A 186 -5.42 -43.70 18.78
CA VAL A 186 -4.97 -42.50 19.51
C VAL A 186 -5.63 -42.50 20.87
N ARG A 187 -4.87 -42.28 21.95
CA ARG A 187 -5.36 -42.37 23.32
C ARG A 187 -5.20 -41.05 24.05
N ILE A 188 -6.26 -40.60 24.71
CA ILE A 188 -6.27 -39.45 25.61
C ILE A 188 -6.56 -40.00 27.00
N ALA A 189 -5.63 -39.75 27.94
CA ALA A 189 -5.72 -40.27 29.28
C ALA A 189 -6.95 -39.73 30.03
N ALA A 190 -7.54 -40.55 30.89
CA ALA A 190 -8.52 -40.11 31.85
C ALA A 190 -8.00 -38.92 32.67
N SER A 191 -8.83 -37.90 32.85
CA SER A 191 -8.52 -36.73 33.65
C SER A 191 -9.74 -36.24 34.41
N THR A 192 -9.52 -35.46 35.47
CA THR A 192 -10.59 -34.83 36.24
C THR A 192 -11.44 -33.89 35.39
N SER A 193 -10.82 -33.21 34.41
CA SER A 193 -11.53 -32.29 33.51
C SER A 193 -12.44 -33.02 32.51
N LEU A 194 -12.06 -34.23 32.08
CA LEU A 194 -12.85 -35.05 31.16
C LEU A 194 -13.90 -35.91 31.87
N ALA A 195 -13.78 -36.12 33.17
CA ALA A 195 -14.69 -36.97 33.92
C ALA A 195 -16.11 -36.37 34.00
N SER A 196 -17.14 -37.20 33.75
CA SER A 196 -18.54 -36.78 33.90
C SER A 196 -19.37 -37.83 34.64
N ALA A 197 -20.38 -37.35 35.38
CA ALA A 197 -21.34 -38.18 36.07
C ALA A 197 -22.37 -38.79 35.10
N ALA A 198 -23.04 -39.85 35.52
CA ALA A 198 -24.15 -40.41 34.76
C ALA A 198 -25.27 -39.37 34.55
N GLY A 199 -25.85 -39.35 33.36
CA GLY A 199 -26.86 -38.38 32.92
C GLY A 199 -26.31 -37.02 32.49
N ALA A 200 -25.01 -36.76 32.63
CA ALA A 200 -24.42 -35.50 32.19
C ALA A 200 -24.51 -35.35 30.65
N PRO A 201 -24.83 -34.15 30.14
CA PRO A 201 -24.81 -33.90 28.71
C PRO A 201 -23.37 -33.90 28.18
N PHE A 202 -23.19 -34.35 26.94
CA PHE A 202 -21.91 -34.31 26.26
C PHE A 202 -22.10 -34.12 24.75
N SER A 203 -21.05 -33.65 24.09
CA SER A 203 -20.96 -33.69 22.63
C SER A 203 -19.57 -34.12 22.20
N LEU A 204 -19.49 -35.11 21.33
CA LEU A 204 -18.27 -35.56 20.66
C LEU A 204 -18.40 -35.27 19.17
N MET A 205 -17.43 -34.56 18.59
CA MET A 205 -17.41 -34.20 17.16
C MET A 205 -16.04 -34.53 16.58
N MET A 206 -16.01 -34.97 15.33
CA MET A 206 -14.75 -35.20 14.60
C MET A 206 -14.98 -35.27 13.09
N TRP A 207 -13.91 -35.05 12.35
CA TRP A 207 -13.82 -35.40 10.94
C TRP A 207 -13.12 -36.74 10.77
N VAL A 208 -13.67 -37.59 9.90
CA VAL A 208 -13.07 -38.88 9.55
C VAL A 208 -12.97 -39.04 8.04
N LYS A 209 -11.88 -39.64 7.58
CA LYS A 209 -11.64 -40.01 6.17
C LYS A 209 -11.16 -41.45 6.12
N PRO A 210 -12.08 -42.42 6.10
CA PRO A 210 -11.72 -43.83 6.12
C PRO A 210 -11.04 -44.24 4.81
N THR A 211 -10.00 -45.07 4.89
CA THR A 211 -9.51 -45.85 3.74
C THR A 211 -10.37 -47.11 3.57
N SER A 212 -10.74 -47.75 4.68
CA SER A 212 -11.70 -48.86 4.71
C SER A 212 -12.90 -48.50 5.60
N PRO A 213 -14.07 -48.16 5.03
CA PRO A 213 -15.22 -47.71 5.82
C PRO A 213 -16.00 -48.84 6.49
N GLN A 214 -15.53 -50.10 6.48
CA GLN A 214 -16.35 -51.25 6.83
C GLN A 214 -16.57 -51.43 8.34
N ASN A 215 -15.51 -51.77 9.09
CA ASN A 215 -15.59 -52.09 10.52
C ASN A 215 -14.39 -51.50 11.26
N ALA A 216 -14.64 -50.56 12.17
CA ALA A 216 -13.61 -49.92 12.99
C ALA A 216 -14.27 -49.13 14.15
N THR A 217 -13.54 -48.89 15.23
CA THR A 217 -13.98 -47.97 16.28
C THR A 217 -13.49 -46.56 15.95
N LEU A 218 -14.38 -45.60 15.84
CA LEU A 218 -14.03 -44.18 15.65
C LEU A 218 -13.69 -43.53 16.99
N ALA A 219 -14.52 -43.77 18.00
CA ALA A 219 -14.27 -43.35 19.38
C ALA A 219 -14.88 -44.32 20.38
N GLN A 220 -14.19 -44.53 21.48
CA GLN A 220 -14.67 -45.33 22.60
C GLN A 220 -14.26 -44.67 23.91
N ARG A 221 -15.14 -44.75 24.90
CA ARG A 221 -14.86 -44.31 26.25
C ARG A 221 -15.45 -45.30 27.26
N GLY A 222 -14.57 -46.14 27.81
CA GLY A 222 -14.95 -47.29 28.63
C GLY A 222 -15.89 -48.26 27.90
N GLY A 223 -16.80 -48.90 28.64
CA GLY A 223 -17.90 -49.69 28.09
C GLY A 223 -19.20 -48.91 27.84
N GLY A 224 -19.21 -47.61 28.14
CA GLY A 224 -20.43 -46.80 28.20
C GLY A 224 -20.74 -46.00 26.93
N LEU A 225 -19.71 -45.69 26.14
CA LEU A 225 -19.83 -44.93 24.89
C LEU A 225 -18.95 -45.57 23.82
N SER A 226 -19.56 -45.91 22.69
CA SER A 226 -18.86 -46.33 21.48
C SER A 226 -19.47 -45.65 20.25
N LEU A 227 -18.60 -45.20 19.36
CA LEU A 227 -18.92 -44.69 18.04
C LEU A 227 -18.06 -45.48 17.06
N ALA A 228 -18.67 -46.25 16.18
CA ALA A 228 -17.99 -47.21 15.33
C ALA A 228 -18.50 -47.13 13.88
N LEU A 229 -17.76 -47.75 12.97
CA LEU A 229 -18.21 -48.15 11.65
C LEU A 229 -18.64 -49.61 11.71
N ALA A 230 -19.82 -49.91 11.19
CA ALA A 230 -20.29 -51.27 10.98
C ALA A 230 -20.98 -51.36 9.61
N GLY A 231 -20.43 -52.18 8.72
CA GLY A 231 -20.93 -52.31 7.35
C GLY A 231 -20.98 -50.99 6.57
N GLY A 232 -20.03 -50.08 6.81
CA GLY A 232 -20.04 -48.75 6.16
C GLY A 232 -20.77 -47.66 6.94
N GLN A 233 -21.71 -48.03 7.82
CA GLN A 233 -22.55 -47.08 8.54
C GLN A 233 -21.92 -46.66 9.86
N VAL A 234 -22.18 -45.41 10.27
CA VAL A 234 -21.80 -44.94 11.60
C VAL A 234 -22.80 -45.48 12.61
N VAL A 235 -22.31 -46.20 13.62
CA VAL A 235 -23.10 -46.79 14.69
C VAL A 235 -22.65 -46.20 16.02
N ALA A 236 -23.58 -45.58 16.74
CA ALA A 236 -23.37 -45.14 18.11
C ALA A 236 -24.02 -46.13 19.08
N GLN A 237 -23.32 -46.44 20.16
CA GLN A 237 -23.85 -47.14 21.33
C GLN A 237 -23.56 -46.32 22.57
N VAL A 238 -24.61 -45.86 23.25
CA VAL A 238 -24.49 -45.07 24.48
C VAL A 238 -25.57 -45.51 25.44
N GLY A 239 -25.25 -45.82 26.69
CA GLY A 239 -26.28 -46.06 27.71
C GLY A 239 -27.27 -47.18 27.37
N GLY A 240 -26.83 -48.20 26.63
CA GLY A 240 -27.65 -49.32 26.17
C GLY A 240 -28.49 -49.07 24.91
N VAL A 241 -28.54 -47.84 24.37
CA VAL A 241 -29.20 -47.57 23.08
C VAL A 241 -28.21 -47.65 21.92
N GLN A 242 -28.63 -48.28 20.82
CA GLN A 242 -27.90 -48.31 19.56
C GLN A 242 -28.60 -47.41 18.53
N ILE A 243 -27.84 -46.56 17.87
CA ILE A 243 -28.31 -45.66 16.81
C ILE A 243 -27.44 -45.90 15.58
N VAL A 244 -28.07 -46.14 14.44
CA VAL A 244 -27.38 -46.41 13.16
C VAL A 244 -27.66 -45.25 12.21
N GLY A 245 -26.60 -44.60 11.73
CA GLY A 245 -26.69 -43.58 10.70
C GLY A 245 -26.98 -44.23 9.36
N ALA A 246 -28.08 -43.83 8.72
CA ALA A 246 -28.55 -44.47 7.48
C ALA A 246 -27.54 -44.37 6.32
N THR A 247 -26.78 -43.27 6.26
CA THR A 247 -25.84 -42.98 5.16
C THR A 247 -24.46 -43.60 5.44
N PRO A 248 -23.98 -44.54 4.61
CA PRO A 248 -22.64 -45.09 4.74
C PRO A 248 -21.55 -44.04 4.46
N LEU A 249 -20.40 -44.19 5.12
CA LEU A 249 -19.22 -43.39 4.80
C LEU A 249 -18.57 -43.87 3.50
N THR A 250 -18.01 -42.91 2.76
CA THR A 250 -17.30 -43.19 1.51
C THR A 250 -15.79 -43.23 1.77
N SER A 251 -15.12 -44.23 1.20
CA SER A 251 -13.65 -44.33 1.27
C SER A 251 -12.99 -43.09 0.65
N GLY A 252 -11.97 -42.55 1.32
CA GLY A 252 -11.20 -41.40 0.87
C GLY A 252 -11.90 -40.04 1.00
N THR A 253 -13.11 -39.98 1.57
CA THR A 253 -13.88 -38.74 1.69
C THR A 253 -13.99 -38.29 3.14
N TRP A 254 -13.60 -37.04 3.41
CA TRP A 254 -13.81 -36.41 4.71
C TRP A 254 -15.31 -36.28 5.02
N THR A 255 -15.74 -36.86 6.13
CA THR A 255 -17.12 -36.77 6.62
C THR A 255 -17.12 -36.36 8.09
N HIS A 256 -17.90 -35.34 8.44
CA HIS A 256 -18.10 -34.95 9.83
C HIS A 256 -19.03 -35.94 10.53
N VAL A 257 -18.69 -36.35 11.74
CA VAL A 257 -19.50 -37.22 12.60
C VAL A 257 -19.60 -36.58 13.97
N ALA A 258 -20.81 -36.55 14.53
CA ALA A 258 -21.02 -36.07 15.88
C ALA A 258 -22.01 -36.93 16.66
N LEU A 259 -21.80 -37.01 17.98
CA LEU A 259 -22.66 -37.71 18.92
C LEU A 259 -22.97 -36.76 20.07
N VAL A 260 -24.25 -36.49 20.32
CA VAL A 260 -24.71 -35.57 21.36
C VAL A 260 -25.59 -36.33 22.33
N GLY A 261 -25.14 -36.43 23.59
CA GLY A 261 -25.97 -36.91 24.69
C GLY A 261 -26.60 -35.72 25.42
N ARG A 262 -27.93 -35.73 25.53
CA ARG A 262 -28.72 -34.67 26.15
C ARG A 262 -29.06 -34.99 27.60
N ALA A 263 -29.28 -33.95 28.39
CA ALA A 263 -29.65 -34.10 29.81
C ALA A 263 -31.00 -34.82 30.01
N ASN A 264 -31.87 -34.82 28.99
CA ASN A 264 -33.15 -35.54 29.01
C ASN A 264 -33.03 -37.02 28.60
N GLY A 265 -31.83 -37.54 28.39
CA GLY A 265 -31.59 -38.93 27.97
C GLY A 265 -31.83 -39.19 26.48
N MET A 266 -31.95 -38.16 25.65
CA MET A 266 -31.88 -38.33 24.20
C MET A 266 -30.43 -38.37 23.75
N ILE A 267 -30.11 -39.33 22.89
CA ILE A 267 -28.82 -39.43 22.21
C ILE A 267 -29.05 -39.18 20.72
N ASP A 268 -28.36 -38.19 20.16
CA ASP A 268 -28.46 -37.81 18.75
C ASP A 268 -27.15 -38.12 18.02
N LEU A 269 -27.24 -38.86 16.91
CA LEU A 269 -26.14 -39.12 16.00
C LEU A 269 -26.28 -38.22 14.77
N TYR A 270 -25.20 -37.52 14.43
CA TYR A 270 -25.11 -36.70 13.23
C TYR A 270 -24.03 -37.22 12.29
N VAL A 271 -24.32 -37.23 10.99
CA VAL A 271 -23.39 -37.59 9.92
C VAL A 271 -23.48 -36.51 8.83
N GLY A 272 -22.33 -35.98 8.41
CA GLY A 272 -22.26 -34.86 7.47
C GLY A 272 -22.90 -33.57 8.00
N GLY A 273 -22.91 -33.37 9.32
CA GLY A 273 -23.55 -32.21 9.97
C GLY A 273 -25.08 -32.26 10.04
N LYS A 274 -25.72 -33.34 9.59
CA LYS A 274 -27.18 -33.54 9.63
C LYS A 274 -27.54 -34.65 10.60
N LEU A 275 -28.72 -34.55 11.22
CA LEU A 275 -29.21 -35.59 12.11
C LEU A 275 -29.40 -36.90 11.31
N ALA A 276 -28.71 -37.95 11.74
CA ALA A 276 -28.72 -39.27 11.10
C ALA A 276 -29.58 -40.28 11.85
N GLY A 277 -29.80 -40.07 13.15
CA GLY A 277 -30.70 -40.86 13.98
C GLY A 277 -30.67 -40.38 15.43
N SER A 278 -31.70 -40.78 16.19
CA SER A 278 -31.82 -40.47 17.62
C SER A 278 -32.35 -41.66 18.38
N GLY A 279 -32.03 -41.76 19.66
CA GLY A 279 -32.52 -42.83 20.53
C GLY A 279 -32.55 -42.41 22.00
N GLN A 280 -33.45 -43.03 22.78
CA GLN A 280 -33.53 -42.78 24.22
C GLN A 280 -32.53 -43.69 24.95
N GLY A 281 -31.60 -43.09 25.69
CA GLY A 281 -30.60 -43.78 26.50
C GLY A 281 -29.98 -42.85 27.54
N THR A 282 -29.53 -43.39 28.66
CA THR A 282 -28.91 -42.55 29.70
C THR A 282 -27.40 -42.49 29.49
N THR A 283 -26.82 -41.30 29.33
CA THR A 283 -25.36 -41.15 29.31
C THR A 283 -24.77 -41.81 30.56
N PRO A 284 -23.90 -42.82 30.45
CA PRO A 284 -23.26 -43.42 31.62
C PRO A 284 -22.24 -42.46 32.21
N ALA A 285 -21.72 -42.76 33.41
CA ALA A 285 -20.56 -42.02 33.91
C ALA A 285 -19.36 -42.26 32.97
N LEU A 286 -18.68 -41.21 32.57
CA LEU A 286 -17.54 -41.27 31.65
C LEU A 286 -16.29 -40.77 32.37
N ALA A 287 -15.51 -41.69 32.93
CA ALA A 287 -14.26 -41.37 33.63
C ALA A 287 -13.03 -42.03 32.98
N GLU A 288 -13.23 -43.00 32.09
CA GLU A 288 -12.17 -43.73 31.40
C GLU A 288 -11.53 -42.91 30.29
N ASP A 289 -10.39 -43.40 29.80
CA ASP A 289 -9.66 -42.87 28.65
C ASP A 289 -10.54 -42.78 27.41
N LEU A 290 -10.33 -41.72 26.64
CA LEU A 290 -10.91 -41.57 25.31
C LEU A 290 -9.96 -42.20 24.29
N VAL A 291 -10.44 -43.27 23.65
CA VAL A 291 -9.70 -44.02 22.64
C VAL A 291 -10.31 -43.72 21.28
N LEU A 292 -9.51 -43.22 20.34
CA LEU A 292 -9.93 -42.84 19.00
C LEU A 292 -9.33 -43.80 17.98
N GLY A 293 -10.12 -44.22 16.99
CA GLY A 293 -9.61 -44.92 15.82
C GLY A 293 -9.09 -46.35 16.06
N GLN A 294 -9.54 -47.07 17.08
CA GLN A 294 -9.11 -48.45 17.28
C GLN A 294 -9.57 -49.35 16.12
N GLY A 295 -8.62 -49.96 15.40
CA GLY A 295 -8.88 -50.72 14.18
C GLY A 295 -9.23 -49.86 12.96
N PHE A 296 -9.21 -48.53 13.08
CA PHE A 296 -9.50 -47.61 11.99
C PHE A 296 -8.29 -47.41 11.09
N THR A 297 -8.52 -47.49 9.77
CA THR A 297 -7.53 -47.13 8.76
C THR A 297 -8.01 -45.91 7.99
N GLY A 298 -7.20 -44.84 7.97
CA GLY A 298 -7.57 -43.56 7.39
C GLY A 298 -7.15 -42.37 8.27
N GLN A 299 -7.76 -41.21 8.06
CA GLN A 299 -7.43 -39.99 8.80
C GLN A 299 -8.55 -39.56 9.76
N ILE A 300 -8.19 -39.06 10.94
CA ILE A 300 -9.09 -38.42 11.91
C ILE A 300 -8.56 -37.01 12.21
N ASP A 301 -9.45 -36.03 12.23
CA ASP A 301 -9.08 -34.63 12.44
C ASP A 301 -10.17 -33.86 13.20
N ASN A 302 -9.83 -32.69 13.76
CA ASN A 302 -10.75 -31.77 14.44
C ASN A 302 -11.62 -32.44 15.52
N VAL A 303 -11.00 -33.28 16.35
CA VAL A 303 -11.70 -33.99 17.43
C VAL A 303 -12.01 -33.02 18.56
N ARG A 304 -13.29 -32.92 18.93
CA ARG A 304 -13.77 -32.06 20.00
C ARG A 304 -14.67 -32.82 20.95
N TYR A 305 -14.47 -32.60 22.25
CA TYR A 305 -15.30 -33.16 23.30
C TYR A 305 -15.75 -32.05 24.25
N ALA A 306 -17.06 -31.87 24.39
CA ALA A 306 -17.64 -30.83 25.23
C ALA A 306 -18.56 -31.43 26.32
N ALA A 307 -18.55 -30.84 27.51
CA ALA A 307 -19.52 -31.09 28.58
C ALA A 307 -20.78 -30.22 28.41
N ALA A 308 -21.32 -30.21 27.20
CA ALA A 308 -22.54 -29.50 26.85
C ALA A 308 -23.27 -30.23 25.71
N GLU A 309 -24.58 -30.05 25.65
CA GLU A 309 -25.36 -30.46 24.49
C GLU A 309 -25.22 -29.42 23.37
N ARG A 310 -24.76 -29.85 22.18
CA ARG A 310 -24.74 -28.99 20.99
C ARG A 310 -26.05 -29.12 20.23
N SER A 311 -26.62 -27.99 19.84
CA SER A 311 -27.86 -27.96 19.04
C SER A 311 -27.59 -28.43 17.60
N ALA A 312 -28.63 -28.90 16.89
CA ALA A 312 -28.48 -29.30 15.50
C ALA A 312 -27.91 -28.17 14.60
N PRO A 313 -28.32 -26.88 14.74
CA PRO A 313 -27.70 -25.78 14.01
C PRO A 313 -26.21 -25.61 14.34
N TYR A 314 -25.80 -25.79 15.60
CA TYR A 314 -24.38 -25.73 15.99
C TYR A 314 -23.58 -26.82 15.28
N VAL A 315 -24.05 -28.08 15.33
CA VAL A 315 -23.35 -29.22 14.71
C VAL A 315 -23.25 -29.04 13.19
N GLY A 316 -24.32 -28.56 12.55
CA GLY A 316 -24.32 -28.25 11.12
C GLY A 316 -23.36 -27.11 10.77
N ALA A 317 -23.34 -26.03 11.56
CA ALA A 317 -22.46 -24.89 11.33
C ALA A 317 -20.98 -25.23 11.51
N VAL A 318 -20.63 -26.05 12.51
CA VAL A 318 -19.27 -26.59 12.68
C VAL A 318 -18.89 -27.39 11.44
N ALA A 319 -19.73 -28.34 11.00
CA ALA A 319 -19.45 -29.14 9.82
C ALA A 319 -19.27 -28.32 8.52
N LEU A 320 -19.92 -27.16 8.40
CA LEU A 320 -19.80 -26.28 7.22
C LEU A 320 -18.59 -25.36 7.30
N SER A 321 -18.36 -24.75 8.47
CA SER A 321 -17.19 -23.93 8.79
C SER A 321 -15.90 -24.69 8.48
N ASP A 322 -15.84 -25.87 9.06
CA ASP A 322 -14.66 -26.70 9.04
C ASP A 322 -14.33 -27.04 7.58
N ASN A 323 -15.33 -27.38 6.75
CA ASN A 323 -15.14 -27.86 5.37
C ASN A 323 -14.67 -26.77 4.40
N GLY A 324 -14.53 -25.53 4.86
CA GLY A 324 -14.13 -24.41 4.02
C GLY A 324 -15.10 -24.09 2.89
N ARG A 325 -16.34 -24.61 2.96
CA ARG A 325 -17.35 -24.50 1.90
C ARG A 325 -18.54 -23.69 2.39
N GLY A 326 -18.69 -22.50 1.83
CA GLY A 326 -19.93 -21.71 1.85
C GLY A 326 -20.13 -20.78 3.06
N LEU A 327 -19.59 -21.11 4.25
CA LEU A 327 -19.78 -20.24 5.41
C LEU A 327 -18.93 -18.97 5.36
N VAL A 328 -17.65 -19.08 4.99
CA VAL A 328 -16.70 -17.96 4.98
C VAL A 328 -16.33 -17.62 3.54
N THR A 329 -16.40 -16.34 3.20
CA THR A 329 -15.93 -15.81 1.91
C THR A 329 -15.02 -14.61 2.16
N PHE A 330 -14.02 -14.42 1.31
CA PHE A 330 -13.07 -13.33 1.43
C PHE A 330 -13.46 -12.16 0.50
N GLY A 331 -13.56 -10.97 1.09
CA GLY A 331 -13.93 -9.75 0.41
C GLY A 331 -12.73 -8.92 -0.03
N ALA A 332 -12.94 -7.61 -0.13
CA ALA A 332 -11.92 -6.65 -0.53
C ALA A 332 -10.74 -6.63 0.46
N GLU A 333 -9.56 -6.33 -0.08
CA GLU A 333 -8.38 -6.03 0.71
C GLU A 333 -8.11 -4.52 0.68
N ALA A 334 -7.79 -3.96 1.84
CA ALA A 334 -7.38 -2.58 1.99
C ALA A 334 -5.98 -2.54 2.59
N THR A 335 -5.08 -1.80 1.96
CA THR A 335 -3.77 -1.48 2.53
C THR A 335 -3.81 -0.08 3.10
N ARG A 336 -3.49 0.06 4.38
CA ARG A 336 -3.24 1.35 5.02
C ARG A 336 -2.02 1.98 4.39
N LYS A 337 -2.26 3.05 3.64
CA LYS A 337 -1.21 3.92 3.11
C LYS A 337 -0.63 4.70 4.31
N GLY A 338 0.67 4.57 4.55
CA GLY A 338 1.32 5.26 5.65
C GLY A 338 1.06 6.77 5.61
N LYS A 339 0.95 7.40 6.79
CA LYS A 339 0.85 8.85 6.94
C LYS A 339 2.16 9.52 6.49
N PHE A 340 2.33 9.77 5.19
CA PHE A 340 3.03 10.90 4.55
C PHE A 340 3.26 10.63 3.05
N GLU A 341 2.96 11.61 2.18
CA GLU A 341 3.24 11.57 0.74
C GLU A 341 4.74 11.42 0.36
N LEU A 342 5.65 11.48 1.33
CA LEU A 342 7.07 11.15 1.17
C LEU A 342 7.31 9.69 0.76
N GLY A 343 6.42 8.75 1.11
CA GLY A 343 6.62 7.34 0.79
C GLY A 343 6.64 7.06 -0.71
N TYR A 344 5.72 7.63 -1.48
CA TYR A 344 5.70 7.47 -2.94
C TYR A 344 6.91 8.12 -3.59
N PHE A 345 7.29 9.32 -3.15
CA PHE A 345 8.47 10.00 -3.68
C PHE A 345 9.76 9.22 -3.37
N VAL A 346 9.94 8.76 -2.13
CA VAL A 346 11.09 7.95 -1.73
C VAL A 346 11.13 6.64 -2.50
N THR A 347 10.02 5.91 -2.61
CA THR A 347 9.95 4.68 -3.40
C THR A 347 10.29 4.93 -4.87
N VAL A 348 9.80 6.01 -5.48
CA VAL A 348 10.15 6.35 -6.86
C VAL A 348 11.64 6.66 -6.99
N VAL A 349 12.21 7.45 -6.08
CA VAL A 349 13.64 7.82 -6.08
C VAL A 349 14.54 6.61 -5.85
N THR A 350 14.17 5.69 -4.95
CA THR A 350 14.96 4.46 -4.68
C THR A 350 14.95 3.48 -5.84
N ASN A 351 13.94 3.54 -6.72
CA ASN A 351 13.81 2.66 -7.89
C ASN A 351 14.33 3.30 -9.19
N VAL A 352 14.99 4.46 -9.12
CA VAL A 352 15.65 5.07 -10.29
C VAL A 352 16.86 4.24 -10.70
N THR A 353 16.90 3.84 -11.97
CA THR A 353 18.03 3.12 -12.56
C THR A 353 19.28 4.02 -12.63
N LEU A 354 20.45 3.41 -12.80
CA LEU A 354 21.71 4.16 -12.89
C LEU A 354 21.67 5.23 -14.00
N GLU A 355 21.07 4.91 -15.14
CA GLU A 355 20.91 5.80 -16.28
C GLU A 355 19.99 6.98 -15.96
N GLY A 356 18.91 6.71 -15.22
CA GLY A 356 18.03 7.76 -14.69
C GLY A 356 18.77 8.73 -13.77
N TRP A 357 19.65 8.21 -12.91
CA TRP A 357 20.50 9.04 -12.04
C TRP A 357 21.51 9.88 -12.82
N VAL A 358 22.10 9.34 -13.90
CA VAL A 358 23.00 10.11 -14.78
C VAL A 358 22.26 11.30 -15.40
N VAL A 359 21.03 11.07 -15.91
CA VAL A 359 20.21 12.14 -16.49
C VAL A 359 19.81 13.18 -15.44
N ILE A 360 19.35 12.75 -14.26
CA ILE A 360 18.99 13.66 -13.16
C ILE A 360 20.21 14.48 -12.72
N GLY A 361 21.39 13.87 -12.63
CA GLY A 361 22.65 14.54 -12.33
C GLY A 361 23.00 15.62 -13.37
N LEU A 362 22.87 15.30 -14.66
CA LEU A 362 23.10 16.26 -15.74
C LEU A 362 22.10 17.43 -15.71
N CYS A 363 20.83 17.15 -15.43
CA CYS A 363 19.82 18.18 -15.16
C CYS A 363 20.22 19.06 -13.96
N GLY A 364 20.72 18.46 -12.88
CA GLY A 364 21.24 19.19 -11.73
C GLY A 364 22.39 20.15 -12.08
N ILE A 365 23.31 19.74 -12.95
CA ILE A 365 24.40 20.60 -13.44
C ILE A 365 23.84 21.77 -14.25
N LEU A 366 22.91 21.52 -15.18
CA LEU A 366 22.25 22.58 -15.95
C LEU A 366 21.49 23.56 -15.05
N LEU A 367 20.84 23.07 -14.00
CA LEU A 367 20.17 23.92 -13.02
C LEU A 367 21.16 24.81 -12.27
N ALA A 368 22.30 24.26 -11.82
CA ALA A 368 23.33 25.03 -11.15
C ALA A 368 23.89 26.14 -12.05
N ILE A 369 24.16 25.84 -13.33
CA ILE A 369 24.59 26.83 -14.33
C ILE A 369 23.51 27.89 -14.53
N ALA A 370 22.24 27.49 -14.66
CA ALA A 370 21.13 28.41 -14.87
C ALA A 370 20.94 29.36 -13.67
N ILE A 371 21.02 28.85 -12.44
CA ILE A 371 20.96 29.66 -11.21
C ILE A 371 22.14 30.64 -11.16
N TRP A 372 23.34 30.17 -11.44
CA TRP A 372 24.53 31.03 -11.44
C TRP A 372 24.42 32.18 -12.45
N VAL A 373 24.00 31.89 -13.69
CA VAL A 373 23.79 32.91 -14.73
C VAL A 373 22.66 33.87 -14.35
N MET A 374 21.55 33.36 -13.79
CA MET A 374 20.45 34.21 -13.32
C MET A 374 20.91 35.19 -12.25
N VAL A 375 21.63 34.73 -11.23
CA VAL A 375 22.09 35.59 -10.13
C VAL A 375 23.08 36.63 -10.62
N THR A 376 24.08 36.21 -11.40
CA THR A 376 25.12 37.13 -11.93
C THR A 376 24.53 38.16 -12.88
N LYS A 377 23.63 37.76 -13.80
CA LYS A 377 23.02 38.69 -14.74
C LYS A 377 21.96 39.59 -14.10
N SER A 378 21.15 39.07 -13.18
CA SER A 378 20.16 39.87 -12.47
C SER A 378 20.82 40.99 -11.65
N THR A 379 21.92 40.66 -10.94
CA THR A 379 22.69 41.65 -10.17
C THR A 379 23.40 42.66 -11.06
N MET A 380 24.06 42.22 -12.15
CA MET A 380 24.71 43.10 -13.12
C MET A 380 23.71 44.07 -13.77
N VAL A 381 22.60 43.55 -14.32
CA VAL A 381 21.56 44.37 -14.96
C VAL A 381 20.94 45.34 -13.96
N GLY A 382 20.64 44.89 -12.73
CA GLY A 382 20.12 45.76 -11.68
C GLY A 382 21.08 46.89 -11.30
N LYS A 383 22.40 46.61 -11.26
CA LYS A 383 23.42 47.65 -11.04
C LYS A 383 23.41 48.68 -12.17
N ILE A 384 23.41 48.23 -13.42
CA ILE A 384 23.39 49.11 -14.60
C ILE A 384 22.11 49.95 -14.65
N GLU A 385 20.94 49.38 -14.35
CA GLU A 385 19.67 50.14 -14.29
C GLU A 385 19.73 51.26 -13.24
N LYS A 386 20.28 50.97 -12.06
CA LYS A 386 20.44 51.97 -10.98
C LYS A 386 21.41 53.09 -11.39
N GLN A 387 22.57 52.74 -11.93
CA GLN A 387 23.56 53.72 -12.37
C GLN A 387 23.06 54.55 -13.57
N ASN A 388 22.33 53.94 -14.50
CA ASN A 388 21.67 54.65 -15.60
C ASN A 388 20.63 55.67 -15.09
N ALA A 389 19.86 55.32 -14.06
CA ALA A 389 18.90 56.23 -13.46
C ALA A 389 19.60 57.42 -12.80
N ALA A 390 20.64 57.17 -11.99
CA ALA A 390 21.43 58.21 -11.32
C ALA A 390 22.09 59.16 -12.33
N PHE A 391 22.77 58.60 -13.35
CA PHE A 391 23.39 59.40 -14.40
C PHE A 391 22.37 60.20 -15.21
N ARG A 392 21.21 59.63 -15.52
CA ARG A 392 20.14 60.33 -16.24
C ARG A 392 19.61 61.52 -15.44
N GLU A 393 19.42 61.37 -14.14
CA GLU A 393 18.99 62.46 -13.26
C GLU A 393 20.04 63.57 -13.20
N ALA A 394 21.32 63.22 -13.03
CA ALA A 394 22.43 64.17 -13.09
C ALA A 394 22.46 64.91 -14.45
N TYR A 395 22.34 64.18 -15.56
CA TYR A 395 22.31 64.75 -16.91
C TYR A 395 21.15 65.72 -17.15
N VAL A 396 19.96 65.44 -16.60
CA VAL A 396 18.80 66.34 -16.70
C VAL A 396 18.96 67.58 -15.81
N SER A 397 19.57 67.42 -14.63
CA SER A 397 19.81 68.52 -13.70
C SER A 397 20.92 69.48 -14.15
N ALA A 398 21.84 69.01 -14.99
CA ALA A 398 22.89 69.84 -15.57
C ALA A 398 22.29 70.82 -16.59
N SER A 399 22.35 72.11 -16.27
CA SER A 399 21.77 73.19 -17.08
C SER A 399 22.62 73.59 -18.30
N ASP A 400 23.87 73.13 -18.40
CA ASP A 400 24.78 73.51 -19.48
C ASP A 400 25.67 72.33 -19.92
N ILE A 401 25.78 72.08 -21.22
CA ILE A 401 26.53 70.95 -21.80
C ILE A 401 28.03 71.28 -21.91
N ASN A 402 28.50 72.36 -21.26
CA ASN A 402 29.89 72.83 -21.25
C ASN A 402 30.93 71.85 -20.62
N GLY A 403 30.56 70.58 -20.45
CA GLY A 403 31.48 69.45 -20.58
C GLY A 403 32.35 69.14 -19.37
N THR A 404 32.35 69.99 -18.33
CA THR A 404 33.15 69.80 -17.10
C THR A 404 32.33 69.25 -15.93
N ALA A 405 31.03 69.56 -15.87
CA ALA A 405 30.17 69.29 -14.71
C ALA A 405 29.54 67.89 -14.65
N LEU A 406 29.74 67.03 -15.66
CA LEU A 406 29.19 65.65 -15.68
C LEU A 406 30.26 64.57 -15.84
N ARG A 407 31.54 64.95 -15.97
CA ARG A 407 32.65 63.99 -16.10
C ARG A 407 32.96 63.31 -14.77
N GLY A 408 32.82 64.01 -13.64
CA GLY A 408 32.98 63.43 -12.31
C GLY A 408 31.89 62.42 -12.00
N GLU A 409 30.65 62.76 -12.32
CA GLU A 409 29.45 61.94 -12.18
C GLU A 409 29.52 60.71 -13.09
N ALA A 410 29.97 60.87 -14.34
CA ALA A 410 30.21 59.76 -15.25
C ALA A 410 31.30 58.80 -14.76
N GLN A 411 32.30 59.28 -14.01
CA GLN A 411 33.35 58.46 -13.41
C GLN A 411 32.90 57.73 -12.13
N LEU A 412 31.92 58.27 -11.40
CA LEU A 412 31.31 57.62 -10.24
C LEU A 412 30.46 56.40 -10.63
N ASP A 413 29.90 56.40 -11.83
CA ASP A 413 29.05 55.35 -12.38
C ASP A 413 29.65 54.69 -13.64
N PRO A 414 30.76 53.92 -13.51
CA PRO A 414 31.50 53.37 -14.65
C PRO A 414 30.75 52.26 -15.41
N ASP A 415 29.79 51.57 -14.77
CA ASP A 415 28.99 50.52 -15.42
C ASP A 415 27.70 51.09 -16.08
N SER A 416 27.43 52.40 -15.95
CA SER A 416 26.30 53.02 -16.64
C SER A 416 26.53 53.01 -18.15
N THR A 417 25.57 52.48 -18.89
CA THR A 417 25.62 52.52 -20.36
C THR A 417 25.49 53.96 -20.88
N LEU A 418 24.73 54.81 -20.16
CA LEU A 418 24.55 56.22 -20.50
C LEU A 418 25.82 57.04 -20.24
N SER A 419 26.50 56.81 -19.12
CA SER A 419 27.76 57.50 -18.80
C SER A 419 28.85 57.17 -19.82
N GLN A 420 28.95 55.90 -20.25
CA GLN A 420 29.88 55.46 -21.29
C GLN A 420 29.61 56.13 -22.64
N ILE A 421 28.34 56.26 -23.05
CA ILE A 421 27.97 56.98 -24.28
C ILE A 421 28.33 58.46 -24.18
N TYR A 422 28.06 59.09 -23.05
CA TYR A 422 28.41 60.48 -22.78
C TYR A 422 29.92 60.71 -22.87
N LEU A 423 30.72 59.88 -22.17
CA LEU A 423 32.18 59.95 -22.20
C LEU A 423 32.73 59.71 -23.60
N ALA A 424 32.16 58.76 -24.36
CA ALA A 424 32.59 58.46 -25.72
C ALA A 424 32.36 59.65 -26.68
N GLY A 425 31.25 60.39 -26.51
CA GLY A 425 30.99 61.58 -27.32
C GLY A 425 31.74 62.83 -26.85
N MET A 426 31.90 63.04 -25.54
CA MET A 426 32.71 64.15 -25.01
C MET A 426 34.20 64.00 -25.36
N HIS A 427 34.71 62.77 -25.41
CA HIS A 427 36.07 62.49 -25.89
C HIS A 427 36.27 62.97 -27.34
N GLU A 428 35.25 62.85 -28.19
CA GLU A 428 35.30 63.34 -29.57
C GLU A 428 35.31 64.87 -29.62
N VAL A 429 34.51 65.53 -28.76
CA VAL A 429 34.54 67.00 -28.57
C VAL A 429 35.94 67.46 -28.17
N ASP A 430 36.58 66.78 -27.21
CA ASP A 430 37.93 67.13 -26.72
C ASP A 430 39.02 67.00 -27.79
N ILE A 431 39.00 65.92 -28.57
CA ILE A 431 39.95 65.72 -29.67
C ILE A 431 39.86 66.88 -30.67
N ARG A 432 38.64 67.35 -30.95
CA ARG A 432 38.41 68.42 -31.93
C ARG A 432 38.77 69.79 -31.41
N ALA A 433 38.45 70.06 -30.15
CA ALA A 433 38.88 71.27 -29.46
C ALA A 433 40.41 71.39 -29.48
N LYS A 434 41.14 70.28 -29.24
CA LYS A 434 42.62 70.25 -29.35
C LYS A 434 43.15 70.48 -30.76
N ASN A 435 42.40 70.07 -31.78
CA ASN A 435 42.73 70.28 -33.19
C ASN A 435 42.29 71.66 -33.73
N GLY A 436 41.84 72.58 -32.86
CA GLY A 436 41.45 73.94 -33.23
C GLY A 436 40.08 74.07 -33.91
N ALA A 437 39.29 72.98 -33.97
CA ALA A 437 37.95 72.98 -34.55
C ALA A 437 36.89 73.22 -33.47
N THR A 438 36.24 74.39 -33.48
CA THR A 438 35.22 74.78 -32.49
C THR A 438 33.79 74.45 -32.92
N ARG A 439 33.58 73.97 -34.15
CA ARG A 439 32.27 73.62 -34.74
C ARG A 439 32.29 72.24 -35.39
N PHE A 440 31.17 71.52 -35.35
CA PHE A 440 30.97 70.25 -36.04
C PHE A 440 30.45 70.47 -37.46
N SER A 441 31.16 69.91 -38.46
CA SER A 441 30.64 69.76 -39.83
C SER A 441 29.69 68.56 -39.96
N GLY A 442 29.02 68.39 -41.11
CA GLY A 442 28.14 67.24 -41.36
C GLY A 442 28.83 65.88 -41.20
N GLY A 443 29.96 65.66 -41.90
CA GLY A 443 30.74 64.40 -41.79
C GLY A 443 31.36 64.17 -40.41
N SER A 444 31.52 65.25 -39.65
CA SER A 444 31.99 65.26 -38.27
C SER A 444 30.95 64.69 -37.30
N ILE A 445 29.67 64.98 -37.51
CA ILE A 445 28.54 64.41 -36.75
C ILE A 445 28.35 62.94 -37.11
N GLU A 446 28.56 62.57 -38.38
CA GLU A 446 28.52 61.18 -38.83
C GLU A 446 29.60 60.32 -38.16
N ALA A 447 30.84 60.83 -38.04
CA ALA A 447 31.91 60.13 -37.32
C ALA A 447 31.59 59.95 -35.82
N LEU A 448 30.99 60.95 -35.18
CA LEU A 448 30.53 60.87 -33.79
C LEU A 448 29.42 59.81 -33.63
N LYS A 449 28.43 59.80 -34.52
CA LYS A 449 27.36 58.79 -34.55
C LYS A 449 27.93 57.39 -34.69
N ALA A 450 28.85 57.19 -35.64
CA ALA A 450 29.51 55.91 -35.85
C ALA A 450 30.25 55.41 -34.60
N ARG A 451 30.90 56.31 -33.85
CA ARG A 451 31.58 55.96 -32.59
C ARG A 451 30.59 55.56 -31.49
N ILE A 452 29.50 56.31 -31.33
CA ILE A 452 28.45 55.99 -30.36
C ILE A 452 27.73 54.69 -30.71
N ASP A 453 27.47 54.44 -32.00
CA ASP A 453 26.90 53.19 -32.51
C ASP A 453 27.82 51.99 -32.20
N GLY A 454 29.14 52.18 -32.30
CA GLY A 454 30.13 51.19 -31.86
C GLY A 454 29.98 50.85 -30.37
N VAL A 455 29.94 51.87 -29.50
CA VAL A 455 29.75 51.68 -28.05
C VAL A 455 28.42 50.99 -27.71
N LEU A 456 27.32 51.39 -28.36
CA LEU A 456 26.02 50.75 -28.20
C LEU A 456 26.05 49.26 -28.60
N THR A 457 26.79 48.93 -29.64
CA THR A 457 26.94 47.56 -30.13
C THR A 457 27.75 46.72 -29.12
N ASP A 458 28.87 47.24 -28.62
CA ASP A 458 29.70 46.55 -27.62
C ASP A 458 28.94 46.33 -26.31
N GLN A 459 28.17 47.33 -25.86
CA GLN A 459 27.29 47.22 -24.70
C GLN A 459 26.22 46.14 -24.90
N ALA A 460 25.59 46.09 -26.08
CA ALA A 460 24.58 45.07 -26.39
C ALA A 460 25.17 43.65 -26.35
N TYR A 461 26.40 43.46 -26.85
CA TYR A 461 27.12 42.18 -26.75
C TYR A 461 27.44 41.82 -25.29
N ALA A 462 27.98 42.74 -24.50
CA ALA A 462 28.32 42.51 -23.11
C ALA A 462 27.09 42.14 -22.25
N LEU A 463 25.98 42.86 -22.45
CA LEU A 463 24.71 42.58 -21.78
C LEU A 463 24.17 41.19 -22.15
N SER A 464 24.23 40.83 -23.44
CA SER A 464 23.70 39.57 -23.97
C SER A 464 24.58 38.35 -23.70
N GLY A 465 25.88 38.52 -23.40
CA GLY A 465 26.80 37.41 -23.14
C GLY A 465 26.29 36.48 -22.05
N GLY A 466 26.43 35.16 -22.19
CA GLY A 466 25.96 34.18 -21.19
C GLY A 466 24.46 33.87 -21.20
N MET A 467 23.61 34.68 -21.86
CA MET A 467 22.18 34.37 -22.03
C MET A 467 21.94 33.05 -22.77
N VAL A 468 22.88 32.64 -23.62
CA VAL A 468 22.87 31.35 -24.33
C VAL A 468 22.81 30.15 -23.37
N LEU A 469 23.43 30.24 -22.19
CA LEU A 469 23.41 29.16 -21.21
C LEU A 469 22.02 28.97 -20.60
N LEU A 470 21.26 30.05 -20.40
CA LEU A 470 19.86 29.97 -19.99
C LEU A 470 19.00 29.37 -21.10
N THR A 471 19.22 29.76 -22.35
CA THR A 471 18.51 29.16 -23.50
C THR A 471 18.78 27.66 -23.60
N LEU A 472 20.02 27.22 -23.39
CA LEU A 472 20.39 25.80 -23.37
C LEU A 472 19.74 25.05 -22.20
N ALA A 473 19.58 25.68 -21.03
CA ALA A 473 18.85 25.06 -19.91
C ALA A 473 17.34 24.95 -20.21
N VAL A 474 16.75 25.96 -20.87
CA VAL A 474 15.32 25.99 -21.25
C VAL A 474 14.98 24.88 -22.26
N SER A 475 15.78 24.75 -23.33
CA SER A 475 15.51 23.76 -24.36
C SER A 475 16.13 22.40 -24.06
N GLY A 476 17.31 22.37 -23.43
CA GLY A 476 18.05 21.15 -23.13
C GLY A 476 17.48 20.35 -21.96
N GLY A 477 16.98 21.01 -20.90
CA GLY A 477 16.40 20.34 -19.73
C GLY A 477 15.29 19.34 -20.09
N PRO A 478 14.24 19.74 -20.84
CA PRO A 478 13.16 18.83 -21.22
C PRO A 478 13.61 17.69 -22.13
N PHE A 479 14.57 17.93 -23.04
CA PHE A 479 15.09 16.88 -23.92
C PHE A 479 15.93 15.85 -23.16
N LEU A 480 16.73 16.28 -22.18
CA LEU A 480 17.43 15.36 -21.29
C LEU A 480 16.46 14.53 -20.45
N GLY A 481 15.42 15.16 -19.90
CA GLY A 481 14.38 14.46 -19.15
C GLY A 481 13.65 13.41 -19.98
N LEU A 482 13.26 13.75 -21.22
CA LEU A 482 12.63 12.84 -22.17
C LEU A 482 13.55 11.66 -22.49
N LEU A 483 14.84 11.90 -22.74
CA LEU A 483 15.84 10.86 -22.97
C LEU A 483 15.91 9.88 -21.79
N GLY A 484 15.92 10.40 -20.55
CA GLY A 484 15.90 9.58 -19.34
C GLY A 484 14.66 8.69 -19.25
N THR A 485 13.49 9.20 -19.61
CA THR A 485 12.26 8.39 -19.62
C THR A 485 12.29 7.31 -20.70
N VAL A 486 12.76 7.62 -21.90
CA VAL A 486 12.88 6.63 -23.00
C VAL A 486 13.81 5.48 -22.58
N ILE A 487 14.99 5.81 -22.04
CA ILE A 487 15.95 4.81 -21.59
C ILE A 487 15.39 4.00 -20.40
N GLY A 488 14.80 4.66 -19.40
CA GLY A 488 14.26 3.98 -18.22
C GLY A 488 13.11 3.03 -18.55
N VAL A 489 12.18 3.43 -19.42
CA VAL A 489 11.10 2.56 -19.88
C VAL A 489 11.66 1.40 -20.70
N MET A 490 12.62 1.64 -21.59
CA MET A 490 13.28 0.59 -22.38
C MET A 490 13.93 -0.47 -21.50
N ILE A 491 14.68 -0.07 -20.47
CA ILE A 491 15.33 -1.00 -19.53
C ILE A 491 14.30 -1.77 -18.71
N THR A 492 13.23 -1.10 -18.25
CA THR A 492 12.14 -1.74 -17.52
C THR A 492 11.51 -2.86 -18.36
N PHE A 493 11.29 -2.64 -19.66
CA PHE A 493 10.77 -3.68 -20.55
C PHE A 493 11.79 -4.78 -20.88
N ALA A 494 13.08 -4.46 -20.98
CA ALA A 494 14.14 -5.45 -21.20
C ALA A 494 14.26 -6.43 -20.01
N ALA A 495 14.12 -5.94 -18.77
CA ALA A 495 14.15 -6.78 -17.57
C ALA A 495 12.99 -7.80 -17.54
N ILE A 496 11.76 -7.37 -17.89
CA ILE A 496 10.59 -8.26 -17.97
C ILE A 496 10.80 -9.35 -19.03
N ALA A 497 11.36 -8.98 -20.18
CA ALA A 497 11.63 -9.92 -21.26
C ALA A 497 12.64 -11.02 -20.83
N ALA A 498 13.53 -10.72 -19.89
CA ALA A 498 14.47 -11.68 -19.33
C ALA A 498 13.83 -12.60 -18.27
N GLU A 499 12.87 -12.10 -17.47
CA GLU A 499 12.21 -12.86 -16.39
C GLU A 499 11.05 -13.75 -16.87
N GLY A 500 10.48 -13.49 -18.05
CA GLY A 500 9.47 -14.34 -18.68
C GLY A 500 8.07 -14.32 -18.03
N ASN A 501 7.86 -13.55 -16.95
CA ASN A 501 6.56 -13.38 -16.29
C ASN A 501 6.16 -11.89 -16.28
N VAL A 502 4.93 -11.58 -16.72
CA VAL A 502 4.43 -10.21 -16.81
C VAL A 502 3.56 -9.89 -15.58
N ASN A 503 4.12 -9.20 -14.60
CA ASN A 503 3.38 -8.70 -13.44
C ASN A 503 3.33 -7.18 -13.45
N VAL A 504 2.14 -6.58 -13.56
CA VAL A 504 1.98 -5.11 -13.59
C VAL A 504 2.56 -4.43 -12.34
N ASN A 505 2.51 -5.12 -11.19
CA ASN A 505 3.01 -4.58 -9.93
C ASN A 505 4.55 -4.47 -9.90
N SER A 506 5.29 -5.28 -10.67
CA SER A 506 6.75 -5.16 -10.78
C SER A 506 7.20 -4.10 -11.79
N ILE A 507 6.31 -3.70 -12.71
CA ILE A 507 6.59 -2.69 -13.76
C ILE A 507 6.38 -1.27 -13.25
N ALA A 508 5.35 -1.07 -12.42
CA ALA A 508 4.91 0.24 -11.98
C ALA A 508 6.03 1.09 -11.34
N PRO A 509 6.94 0.54 -10.49
CA PRO A 509 8.04 1.32 -9.93
C PRO A 509 9.05 1.80 -10.98
N GLY A 510 9.43 0.95 -11.95
CA GLY A 510 10.40 1.27 -13.00
C GLY A 510 9.89 2.36 -13.96
N VAL A 511 8.62 2.27 -14.34
CA VAL A 511 7.99 3.31 -15.18
C VAL A 511 7.82 4.63 -14.43
N ALA A 512 7.42 4.60 -13.16
CA ALA A 512 7.30 5.80 -12.34
C ALA A 512 8.67 6.49 -12.15
N ALA A 513 9.73 5.71 -11.92
CA ALA A 513 11.09 6.22 -11.82
C ALA A 513 11.59 6.82 -13.14
N ALA A 514 11.24 6.22 -14.29
CA ALA A 514 11.54 6.79 -15.60
C ALA A 514 10.84 8.15 -15.82
N LEU A 515 9.60 8.31 -15.35
CA LEU A 515 8.87 9.59 -15.43
C LEU A 515 9.49 10.69 -14.55
N LEU A 516 10.16 10.32 -13.45
CA LEU A 516 10.87 11.28 -12.60
C LEU A 516 11.98 12.02 -13.36
N ALA A 517 12.66 11.37 -14.31
CA ALA A 517 13.69 12.01 -15.14
C ALA A 517 13.11 13.16 -15.99
N THR A 518 11.92 12.97 -16.58
CA THR A 518 11.21 14.03 -17.31
C THR A 518 10.78 15.17 -16.38
N ALA A 519 10.26 14.83 -15.20
CA ALA A 519 9.89 15.83 -14.19
C ALA A 519 11.10 16.68 -13.77
N ALA A 520 12.28 16.05 -13.58
CA ALA A 520 13.52 16.75 -13.30
C ALA A 520 13.92 17.70 -14.44
N GLY A 521 13.83 17.26 -15.70
CA GLY A 521 14.12 18.11 -16.86
C GLY A 521 13.23 19.36 -16.94
N LEU A 522 11.92 19.21 -16.67
CA LEU A 522 10.98 20.34 -16.61
C LEU A 522 11.27 21.26 -15.43
N PHE A 523 11.65 20.70 -14.28
CA PHE A 523 12.03 21.46 -13.10
C PHE A 523 13.23 22.39 -13.35
N VAL A 524 14.14 22.02 -14.25
CA VAL A 524 15.24 22.90 -14.71
C VAL A 524 14.75 23.95 -15.70
N ALA A 525 13.93 23.54 -16.67
CA ALA A 525 13.51 24.38 -17.78
C ALA A 525 12.65 25.57 -17.34
N ILE A 526 11.71 25.33 -16.41
CA ILE A 526 10.71 26.32 -16.01
C ILE A 526 11.38 27.55 -15.36
N PRO A 527 12.20 27.42 -14.30
CA PRO A 527 12.90 28.56 -13.71
C PRO A 527 13.82 29.27 -14.70
N ALA A 528 14.56 28.51 -15.53
CA ALA A 528 15.45 29.07 -16.54
C ALA A 528 14.70 29.93 -17.56
N LEU A 529 13.49 29.53 -17.95
CA LEU A 529 12.64 30.26 -18.90
C LEU A 529 12.18 31.61 -18.33
N PHE A 530 11.71 31.61 -17.08
CA PHE A 530 11.33 32.85 -16.41
C PHE A 530 12.53 33.78 -16.23
N GLY A 531 13.66 33.26 -15.77
CA GLY A 531 14.91 34.01 -15.62
C GLY A 531 15.37 34.66 -16.92
N TYR A 532 15.43 33.87 -18.00
CA TYR A 532 15.79 34.33 -19.33
C TYR A 532 14.88 35.47 -19.80
N ASN A 533 13.56 35.30 -19.72
CA ASN A 533 12.61 36.29 -20.20
C ASN A 533 12.67 37.60 -19.40
N ILE A 534 12.82 37.53 -18.08
CA ILE A 534 12.93 38.71 -17.21
C ILE A 534 14.20 39.50 -17.57
N ILE A 535 15.35 38.82 -17.62
CA ILE A 535 16.64 39.44 -17.90
C ILE A 535 16.67 40.01 -19.32
N LEU A 536 16.19 39.26 -20.31
CA LEU A 536 16.11 39.71 -21.70
C LEU A 536 15.27 40.99 -21.85
N THR A 537 14.13 41.05 -21.17
CA THR A 537 13.27 42.24 -21.19
C THR A 537 13.97 43.46 -20.59
N ARG A 538 14.71 43.29 -19.49
CA ARG A 538 15.50 44.38 -18.89
C ARG A 538 16.64 44.83 -19.79
N ILE A 539 17.37 43.90 -20.40
CA ILE A 539 18.44 44.21 -21.37
C ILE A 539 17.87 45.02 -22.55
N LYS A 540 16.73 44.60 -23.12
CA LYS A 540 16.05 45.35 -24.19
C LYS A 540 15.68 46.77 -23.77
N ARG A 541 15.20 46.95 -22.53
CA ARG A 541 14.90 48.27 -21.96
C ARG A 541 16.16 49.15 -21.84
N ILE A 542 17.26 48.59 -21.34
CA ILE A 542 18.55 49.30 -21.25
C ILE A 542 19.03 49.72 -22.64
N ASN A 543 19.00 48.80 -23.62
CA ASN A 543 19.43 49.10 -25.00
C ASN A 543 18.57 50.19 -25.63
N ALA A 544 17.24 50.12 -25.50
CA ALA A 544 16.33 51.12 -26.02
C ALA A 544 16.54 52.50 -25.35
N SER A 545 16.70 52.53 -24.03
CA SER A 545 16.99 53.77 -23.30
C SER A 545 18.34 54.36 -23.69
N SER A 546 19.36 53.52 -23.92
CA SER A 546 20.70 53.94 -24.32
C SER A 546 20.70 54.51 -25.73
N ARG A 547 19.95 53.89 -26.66
CA ARG A 547 19.74 54.41 -28.03
C ARG A 547 19.04 55.76 -28.02
N SER A 548 17.93 55.88 -27.28
CA SER A 548 17.19 57.14 -27.16
C SER A 548 18.04 58.26 -26.56
N PHE A 549 18.87 57.94 -25.56
CA PHE A 549 19.82 58.90 -25.00
C PHE A 549 20.89 59.31 -26.01
N ALA A 550 21.50 58.35 -26.72
CA ALA A 550 22.47 58.62 -27.77
C ALA A 550 21.93 59.56 -28.84
N ASP A 551 20.73 59.32 -29.36
CA ASP A 551 20.11 60.15 -30.39
C ASP A 551 19.86 61.58 -29.89
N THR A 552 19.33 61.72 -28.66
CA THR A 552 19.10 63.03 -28.03
C THR A 552 20.40 63.78 -27.76
N PHE A 553 21.43 63.06 -27.32
CA PHE A 553 22.74 63.62 -27.01
C PHE A 553 23.45 64.12 -28.28
N VAL A 554 23.43 63.34 -29.36
CA VAL A 554 23.97 63.76 -30.67
C VAL A 554 23.22 64.97 -31.21
N ALA A 555 21.88 65.00 -31.11
CA ALA A 555 21.09 66.15 -31.55
C ALA A 555 21.46 67.43 -30.78
N ARG A 556 21.60 67.35 -29.44
CA ARG A 556 22.02 68.49 -28.61
C ARG A 556 23.45 68.95 -28.92
N LEU A 557 24.40 68.04 -29.13
CA LEU A 557 25.76 68.40 -29.54
C LEU A 557 25.77 69.09 -30.91
N ALA A 558 24.94 68.62 -31.85
CA ALA A 558 24.79 69.24 -33.15
C ALA A 558 24.13 70.63 -33.08
N GLU A 559 23.21 70.86 -32.14
CA GLU A 559 22.61 72.18 -31.91
C GLU A 559 23.60 73.16 -31.28
N GLN A 560 24.35 72.74 -30.27
CA GLN A 560 25.25 73.62 -29.51
C GLN A 560 26.55 73.95 -30.26
N TYR A 561 27.08 72.99 -31.01
CA TYR A 561 28.36 73.13 -31.71
C TYR A 561 28.21 73.00 -33.24
N GLY A 562 26.98 73.01 -33.77
CA GLY A 562 26.71 72.99 -35.21
C GLY A 562 27.29 74.20 -35.93
N ALA A 563 27.78 73.98 -37.16
CA ALA A 563 28.50 74.99 -37.93
C ALA A 563 27.61 76.08 -38.53
#